data_AF-A0A8D8FEN1-F1
#
_entry.id   AF-A0A8D8FEN1-F1
#
_cell.length_a   1.000
_cell.length_b   1.000
_cell.length_c   1.000
_cell.angle_alpha   90.00
_cell.angle_beta   90.00
_cell.angle_gamma   90.00
#
_symmetry.space_group_name_H-M   'P 1'
#
loop_
_entity.id
_entity.type
_entity.pdbx_description
1 polymer ?
#
loop_
_entity_poly.entity_id
_entity_poly.type
_entity_poly.pdbx_seq_one_letter_code
_entity_poly.pdbx_strand_id
1 'polypeptide(L)'
;LNRKLDASIRKFFFHLSPYFMLQPAHKCLEWLIRRYSIHEFNRADFVNLILPYHETLIFVRCVQVLHIAGKNDPFAWLHGVKKSGAPLAKKSIVNHAAGSLGFLRSYGEFLEQAVAELDNRANVLQAMIAFYCTTTIGVLDGADQVGENLVVAIIKTLVKGLSS
;
A
#
# COMPACT_ATOMS: atom_id res chain seq x y z
N LEU A 1 20.06 5.43 14.16
CA LEU A 1 20.09 6.28 12.94
C LEU A 1 19.07 5.78 11.92
N ASN A 2 19.15 4.51 11.49
CA ASN A 2 18.28 3.92 10.46
C ASN A 2 16.78 4.08 10.74
N ARG A 3 16.32 3.80 11.96
CA ARG A 3 14.89 3.97 12.33
C ARG A 3 14.35 5.41 12.15
N LYS A 4 15.20 6.43 12.36
CA LYS A 4 14.79 7.83 12.16
C LYS A 4 14.65 8.12 10.67
N LEU A 5 15.56 7.59 9.85
CA LEU A 5 15.49 7.70 8.39
C LEU A 5 14.24 6.98 7.85
N ASP A 6 13.97 5.76 8.31
CA ASP A 6 12.77 4.99 7.91
C ASP A 6 11.49 5.77 8.22
N ALA A 7 11.40 6.37 9.41
CA ALA A 7 10.26 7.21 9.78
C ALA A 7 10.12 8.45 8.88
N SER A 8 11.23 9.12 8.56
CA SER A 8 11.23 10.27 7.65
C SER A 8 10.81 9.88 6.22
N ILE A 9 11.27 8.73 5.72
CA ILE A 9 10.89 8.20 4.40
C ILE A 9 9.40 7.88 4.37
N ARG A 10 8.87 7.25 5.44
CA ARG A 10 7.43 6.97 5.53
C ARG A 10 6.60 8.25 5.52
N LYS A 11 6.97 9.25 6.32
CA LYS A 11 6.29 10.56 6.30
C LYS A 11 6.34 11.18 4.91
N PHE A 12 7.49 11.12 4.25
CA PHE A 12 7.62 11.58 2.87
C PHE A 12 6.65 10.85 1.93
N PHE A 13 6.48 9.53 2.05
CA PHE A 13 5.49 8.79 1.26
C PHE A 13 4.06 9.27 1.51
N PHE A 14 3.68 9.58 2.75
CA PHE A 14 2.35 10.14 3.05
C PHE A 14 2.11 11.47 2.35
N HIS A 15 3.09 12.39 2.38
CA HIS A 15 2.99 13.68 1.69
C HIS A 15 3.07 13.53 0.16
N LEU A 16 3.77 12.52 -0.35
CA LEU A 16 3.92 12.27 -1.78
C LEU A 16 2.69 11.60 -2.39
N SER A 17 2.01 10.73 -1.64
CA SER A 17 0.92 9.88 -2.15
C SER A 17 -0.11 10.63 -3.00
N PRO A 18 -0.66 11.79 -2.58
CA PRO A 18 -1.66 12.52 -3.38
C PRO A 18 -1.15 12.97 -4.75
N TYR A 19 0.16 13.13 -4.88
CA TYR A 19 0.85 13.60 -6.08
C TYR A 19 1.55 12.48 -6.83
N PHE A 20 1.33 11.22 -6.46
CA PHE A 20 2.09 10.08 -6.96
C PHE A 20 2.12 10.01 -8.49
N MET A 21 1.02 10.37 -9.17
CA MET A 21 0.92 10.35 -10.63
C MET A 21 1.69 11.47 -11.36
N LEU A 22 2.23 12.45 -10.62
CA LEU A 22 2.97 13.57 -11.21
C LEU A 22 4.43 13.18 -11.46
N GLN A 23 4.97 13.57 -12.61
CA GLN A 23 6.38 13.30 -12.97
C GLN A 23 7.40 13.79 -11.92
N PRO A 24 7.24 14.96 -11.26
CA PRO A 24 8.13 15.36 -10.16
C PRO A 24 8.15 14.35 -9.01
N ALA A 25 7.00 13.75 -8.66
CA ALA A 25 6.93 12.75 -7.60
C ALA A 25 7.76 11.50 -7.96
N HIS A 26 7.70 11.06 -9.22
CA HIS A 26 8.50 9.94 -9.71
C HIS A 26 10.01 10.23 -9.61
N LYS A 27 10.45 11.47 -9.90
CA LYS A 27 11.87 11.86 -9.76
C LYS A 27 12.33 11.80 -8.32
N CYS A 28 11.48 12.23 -7.37
CA CYS A 28 11.79 12.09 -5.95
C CYS A 28 11.92 10.63 -5.52
N LEU A 29 11.01 9.76 -5.99
CA LEU A 29 11.09 8.32 -5.72
C LEU A 29 12.35 7.70 -6.31
N GLU A 30 12.70 8.05 -7.55
CA GLU A 30 13.93 7.57 -8.18
C GLU A 30 15.16 7.95 -7.36
N TRP A 31 15.21 9.18 -6.84
CA TRP A 31 16.30 9.60 -5.96
C TRP A 31 16.36 8.77 -4.67
N LEU A 32 15.20 8.51 -4.02
CA LEU A 32 15.14 7.64 -2.84
C LEU A 32 15.55 6.19 -3.13
N ILE A 33 15.16 5.66 -4.28
CA ILE A 33 15.54 4.31 -4.76
C ILE A 33 17.06 4.24 -4.91
N ARG A 34 17.69 5.23 -5.54
CA ARG A 34 19.14 5.23 -5.81
C ARG A 34 19.97 5.52 -4.56
N ARG A 35 19.52 6.44 -3.70
CA ARG A 35 20.32 6.91 -2.54
C ARG A 35 20.16 6.05 -1.30
N TYR A 36 18.95 5.56 -1.05
CA TYR A 36 18.58 4.85 0.18
C TYR A 36 18.07 3.44 -0.06
N SER A 37 18.02 2.97 -1.32
CA SER A 37 17.55 1.62 -1.66
C SER A 37 16.20 1.28 -1.00
N ILE A 38 15.24 2.22 -1.07
CA ILE A 38 13.90 2.03 -0.44
C ILE A 38 13.16 0.78 -0.96
N HIS A 39 13.50 0.32 -2.16
CA HIS A 39 13.00 -0.89 -2.81
C HIS A 39 13.56 -2.20 -2.19
N GLU A 40 14.54 -2.10 -1.30
CA GLU A 40 15.15 -3.21 -0.54
C GLU A 40 14.87 -3.06 0.97
N PHE A 41 15.06 -1.86 1.52
CA PHE A 41 15.01 -1.63 2.97
C PHE A 41 13.65 -1.15 3.48
N ASN A 42 12.86 -0.44 2.67
CA ASN A 42 11.55 0.13 3.06
C ASN A 42 10.39 -0.49 2.26
N ARG A 43 10.51 -1.76 1.89
CA ARG A 43 9.61 -2.46 0.95
C ARG A 43 8.14 -2.37 1.33
N ALA A 44 7.80 -2.56 2.60
CA ALA A 44 6.41 -2.50 3.07
C ALA A 44 5.78 -1.12 2.85
N ASP A 45 6.45 -0.06 3.31
CA ASP A 45 5.98 1.32 3.14
C ASP A 45 5.95 1.72 1.66
N PHE A 46 6.93 1.27 0.87
CA PHE A 46 6.99 1.53 -0.57
C PHE A 46 5.86 0.82 -1.34
N VAL A 47 5.55 -0.43 -1.01
CA VAL A 47 4.41 -1.16 -1.60
C VAL A 47 3.09 -0.49 -1.20
N ASN A 48 2.91 -0.13 0.06
CA ASN A 48 1.69 0.56 0.52
C ASN A 48 1.45 1.90 -0.19
N LEU A 49 2.51 2.66 -0.48
CA LEU A 49 2.44 3.89 -1.26
C LEU A 49 1.90 3.65 -2.68
N ILE A 50 2.38 2.62 -3.37
CA ILE A 50 2.08 2.42 -4.80
C ILE A 50 0.78 1.65 -5.05
N LEU A 51 0.30 0.86 -4.08
CA LEU A 51 -0.87 -0.01 -4.22
C LEU A 51 -2.16 0.69 -4.70
N PRO A 52 -2.50 1.91 -4.28
CA PRO A 52 -3.66 2.63 -4.81
C PRO A 52 -3.63 2.85 -6.33
N TYR A 53 -2.44 2.75 -6.94
CA TYR A 53 -2.20 3.01 -8.35
C TYR A 53 -1.95 1.72 -9.15
N HIS A 54 -2.43 0.58 -8.66
CA HIS A 54 -2.11 -0.76 -9.17
C HIS A 54 -2.41 -1.00 -10.66
N GLU A 55 -3.30 -0.22 -11.26
CA GLU A 55 -3.68 -0.31 -12.69
C GLU A 55 -2.77 0.51 -13.61
N THR A 56 -1.78 1.22 -13.05
CA THR A 56 -0.94 2.16 -13.82
C THR A 56 0.40 1.55 -14.23
N LEU A 57 0.99 2.08 -15.31
CA LEU A 57 2.34 1.67 -15.74
C LEU A 57 3.44 2.09 -14.76
N ILE A 58 3.23 3.17 -13.99
CA ILE A 58 4.21 3.57 -12.98
C ILE A 58 4.25 2.56 -11.83
N PHE A 59 3.10 2.03 -11.40
CA PHE A 59 3.05 0.95 -10.42
C PHE A 59 3.85 -0.26 -10.89
N VAL A 60 3.66 -0.68 -12.15
CA VAL A 60 4.44 -1.79 -12.74
C VAL A 60 5.94 -1.53 -12.64
N ARG A 61 6.40 -0.33 -13.02
CA ARG A 61 7.82 0.05 -12.92
C ARG A 61 8.34 0.00 -11.48
N CYS A 62 7.55 0.48 -10.52
CA CYS A 62 7.89 0.40 -9.09
C CYS A 62 8.00 -1.05 -8.61
N VAL A 63 7.10 -1.93 -9.02
CA VAL A 63 7.18 -3.38 -8.71
C VAL A 63 8.38 -4.03 -9.40
N GLN A 64 8.73 -3.60 -10.61
CA GLN A 64 9.88 -4.13 -11.33
C GLN A 64 11.22 -3.81 -10.65
N VAL A 65 11.35 -2.69 -9.95
CA VAL A 65 12.54 -2.39 -9.13
C VAL A 65 12.49 -3.01 -7.74
N LEU A 66 11.32 -3.39 -7.23
CA LEU A 66 11.17 -3.98 -5.90
C LEU A 66 12.00 -5.27 -5.74
N HIS A 67 12.76 -5.38 -4.65
CA HIS A 67 13.49 -6.61 -4.35
C HIS A 67 12.55 -7.67 -3.75
N ILE A 68 12.38 -8.78 -4.48
CA ILE A 68 11.55 -9.94 -4.10
C ILE A 68 12.47 -11.17 -4.15
N ALA A 69 12.84 -11.70 -2.98
CA ALA A 69 13.93 -12.67 -2.88
C ALA A 69 13.52 -14.11 -3.26
N GLY A 70 12.24 -14.45 -3.21
CA GLY A 70 11.77 -15.80 -3.54
C GLY A 70 10.31 -16.04 -3.15
N LYS A 71 9.89 -17.32 -3.17
CA LYS A 71 8.49 -17.73 -2.96
C LYS A 71 7.94 -17.42 -1.57
N ASN A 72 8.80 -17.37 -0.55
CA ASN A 72 8.42 -17.08 0.84
C ASN A 72 8.47 -15.58 1.17
N ASP A 73 8.80 -14.74 0.19
CA ASP A 73 8.81 -13.29 0.38
C ASP A 73 7.37 -12.78 0.55
N PRO A 74 7.07 -11.89 1.52
CA PRO A 74 5.73 -11.32 1.70
C PRO A 74 5.16 -10.64 0.44
N PHE A 75 6.03 -10.20 -0.47
CA PHE A 75 5.65 -9.56 -1.74
C PHE A 75 5.71 -10.50 -2.94
N ALA A 76 5.90 -11.81 -2.74
CA ALA A 76 5.97 -12.80 -3.82
C ALA A 76 4.72 -12.81 -4.71
N TRP A 77 3.55 -12.43 -4.17
CA TRP A 77 2.30 -12.29 -4.93
C TRP A 77 2.36 -11.21 -6.02
N LEU A 78 3.31 -10.26 -5.94
CA LEU A 78 3.57 -9.25 -6.98
C LEU A 78 4.55 -9.73 -8.06
N HIS A 79 5.13 -10.93 -7.94
CA HIS A 79 6.10 -11.43 -8.91
C HIS A 79 5.52 -11.58 -10.33
N GLY A 80 4.21 -11.84 -10.44
CA GLY A 80 3.51 -11.88 -11.73
C GLY A 80 3.65 -10.56 -12.49
N VAL A 81 3.38 -9.43 -11.81
CA VAL A 81 3.54 -8.07 -12.34
C VAL A 81 4.99 -7.79 -12.72
N LYS A 82 5.93 -8.14 -11.83
CA LYS A 82 7.37 -7.96 -12.07
C LYS A 82 7.82 -8.65 -13.36
N LYS A 83 7.32 -9.86 -13.62
CA LYS A 83 7.71 -10.67 -14.80
C LYS A 83 6.96 -10.25 -16.07
N SER A 84 5.65 -10.01 -16.00
CA SER A 84 4.83 -9.74 -17.18
C SER A 84 4.91 -8.29 -17.66
N GLY A 85 5.20 -7.34 -16.77
CA GLY A 85 5.09 -5.92 -17.07
C GLY A 85 3.65 -5.44 -17.26
N ALA A 86 2.66 -6.26 -16.91
CA ALA A 86 1.24 -5.90 -17.00
C ALA A 86 0.73 -5.32 -15.66
N PRO A 87 -0.19 -4.34 -15.69
CA PRO A 87 -0.84 -3.84 -14.49
C PRO A 87 -1.53 -4.93 -13.67
N LEU A 88 -1.66 -4.69 -12.37
CA LEU A 88 -2.26 -5.64 -11.45
C LEU A 88 -3.78 -5.48 -11.41
N ALA A 89 -4.50 -6.56 -11.71
CA ALA A 89 -5.96 -6.56 -11.65
C ALA A 89 -6.44 -6.44 -10.19
N LYS A 90 -7.51 -5.65 -9.97
CA LYS A 90 -8.14 -5.49 -8.65
C LYS A 90 -8.52 -6.82 -8.00
N LYS A 91 -9.04 -7.77 -8.79
CA LYS A 91 -9.40 -9.12 -8.31
C LYS A 91 -8.20 -9.85 -7.68
N SER A 92 -6.99 -9.67 -8.21
CA SER A 92 -5.78 -10.28 -7.64
C SER A 92 -5.44 -9.72 -6.26
N ILE A 93 -5.69 -8.42 -6.04
CA ILE A 93 -5.48 -7.77 -4.73
C ILE A 93 -6.52 -8.28 -3.74
N VAL A 94 -7.80 -8.35 -4.13
CA VAL A 94 -8.87 -8.89 -3.29
C VAL A 94 -8.58 -10.34 -2.90
N ASN A 95 -8.20 -11.19 -3.86
CA ASN A 95 -7.83 -12.57 -3.57
C ASN A 95 -6.64 -12.68 -2.60
N HIS A 96 -5.61 -11.83 -2.77
CA HIS A 96 -4.48 -11.79 -1.85
C HIS A 96 -4.92 -11.36 -0.44
N ALA A 97 -5.73 -10.30 -0.34
CA ALA A 97 -6.24 -9.78 0.91
C ALA A 97 -7.14 -10.80 1.64
N ALA A 98 -7.98 -11.54 0.92
CA ALA A 98 -8.80 -12.62 1.47
C ALA A 98 -7.96 -13.78 2.00
N GLY A 99 -6.88 -14.16 1.28
CA GLY A 99 -5.94 -15.18 1.73
C GLY A 99 -4.98 -14.73 2.84
N SER A 100 -4.84 -13.42 3.06
CA SER A 100 -3.92 -12.83 4.04
C SER A 100 -4.56 -11.61 4.70
N LEU A 101 -5.42 -11.84 5.69
CA LEU A 101 -6.13 -10.76 6.40
C LEU A 101 -5.18 -9.78 7.11
N GLY A 102 -3.95 -10.21 7.41
CA GLY A 102 -2.89 -9.33 7.91
C GLY A 102 -2.54 -8.19 6.94
N PHE A 103 -2.76 -8.38 5.64
CA PHE A 103 -2.64 -7.33 4.63
C PHE A 103 -3.60 -6.17 4.89
N LEU A 104 -4.90 -6.46 5.10
CA LEU A 104 -5.90 -5.43 5.39
C LEU A 104 -5.58 -4.68 6.68
N ARG A 105 -5.19 -5.40 7.74
CA ARG A 105 -4.77 -4.75 8.99
C ARG A 105 -3.58 -3.82 8.77
N SER A 106 -2.53 -4.31 8.13
CA SER A 106 -1.28 -3.56 7.93
C SER A 106 -1.49 -2.33 7.04
N TYR A 107 -2.29 -2.46 5.97
CA TYR A 107 -2.63 -1.31 5.13
C TYR A 107 -3.52 -0.30 5.87
N GLY A 108 -4.50 -0.77 6.65
CA GLY A 108 -5.33 0.08 7.48
C GLY A 108 -4.50 0.90 8.48
N GLU A 109 -3.54 0.27 9.16
CA GLU A 109 -2.60 0.95 10.07
C GLU A 109 -1.71 1.96 9.34
N PHE A 110 -1.30 1.69 8.11
CA PHE A 110 -0.55 2.63 7.27
C PHE A 110 -1.41 3.83 6.87
N LEU A 111 -2.67 3.61 6.50
CA LEU A 111 -3.65 4.65 6.20
C LEU A 111 -3.94 5.52 7.44
N GLU A 112 -4.16 4.92 8.61
CA GLU A 112 -4.35 5.65 9.87
C GLU A 112 -3.16 6.57 10.18
N GLN A 113 -1.92 6.09 9.94
CA GLN A 113 -0.71 6.91 10.12
C GLN A 113 -0.65 8.06 9.11
N ALA A 114 -1.04 7.84 7.85
CA ALA A 114 -1.09 8.88 6.83
C ALA A 114 -2.11 9.97 7.18
N VAL A 115 -3.31 9.57 7.63
CA VAL A 115 -4.36 10.49 8.08
C VAL A 115 -3.87 11.32 9.27
N ALA A 116 -3.26 10.67 10.27
CA ALA A 116 -2.71 11.38 11.43
C ALA A 116 -1.57 12.34 11.09
N GLU A 117 -0.72 12.01 10.09
CA GLU A 117 0.38 12.88 9.65
C GLU A 117 -0.13 14.11 8.86
N LEU A 118 -1.19 13.95 8.06
CA LEU A 118 -1.74 15.03 7.24
C LEU A 118 -2.79 15.88 7.96
N ASP A 119 -3.40 15.34 9.02
CA ASP A 119 -4.35 16.01 9.90
C ASP A 119 -5.46 16.72 9.10
N ASN A 120 -5.59 18.06 9.20
CA ASN A 120 -6.56 18.85 8.46
C ASN A 120 -6.47 18.73 6.92
N ARG A 121 -5.41 18.13 6.39
CA ARG A 121 -5.23 17.87 4.96
C ARG A 121 -5.52 16.42 4.58
N ALA A 122 -5.99 15.56 5.47
CA ALA A 122 -6.22 14.14 5.19
C ALA A 122 -7.20 13.89 4.02
N ASN A 123 -8.03 14.88 3.65
CA ASN A 123 -8.91 14.83 2.49
C ASN A 123 -8.17 14.60 1.16
N VAL A 124 -6.86 14.84 1.08
CA VAL A 124 -6.07 14.55 -0.13
C VAL A 124 -5.72 13.07 -0.32
N LEU A 125 -5.97 12.21 0.69
CA LEU A 125 -5.67 10.77 0.67
C LEU A 125 -6.75 9.92 -0.03
N GLN A 126 -7.59 10.52 -0.89
CA GLN A 126 -8.73 9.85 -1.51
C GLN A 126 -8.36 8.53 -2.19
N ALA A 127 -7.21 8.47 -2.87
CA ALA A 127 -6.75 7.25 -3.53
C ALA A 127 -6.47 6.12 -2.52
N MET A 128 -5.81 6.41 -1.41
CA MET A 128 -5.53 5.42 -0.36
C MET A 128 -6.81 4.97 0.36
N ILE A 129 -7.71 5.91 0.65
CA ILE A 129 -9.00 5.61 1.29
C ILE A 129 -9.85 4.74 0.36
N ALA A 130 -9.99 5.13 -0.92
CA ALA A 130 -10.75 4.37 -1.90
C ALA A 130 -10.16 2.97 -2.12
N PHE A 131 -8.83 2.86 -2.18
CA PHE A 131 -8.16 1.56 -2.27
C PHE A 131 -8.51 0.67 -1.07
N TYR A 132 -8.39 1.19 0.16
CA TYR A 132 -8.70 0.42 1.36
C TYR A 132 -10.16 0.00 1.42
N CYS A 133 -11.09 0.94 1.22
CA CYS A 133 -12.53 0.66 1.26
C CYS A 133 -12.92 -0.37 0.20
N THR A 134 -12.50 -0.19 -1.04
CA THR A 134 -12.90 -1.09 -2.12
C THR A 134 -12.25 -2.47 -2.01
N THR A 135 -11.04 -2.58 -1.45
CA THR A 135 -10.41 -3.88 -1.17
C THR A 135 -11.14 -4.59 -0.03
N THR A 136 -11.43 -3.89 1.07
CA THR A 136 -12.18 -4.45 2.20
C THR A 136 -13.58 -4.90 1.79
N ILE A 137 -14.30 -4.10 1.00
CA ILE A 137 -15.61 -4.47 0.44
C ILE A 137 -15.49 -5.72 -0.43
N GLY A 138 -14.49 -5.78 -1.32
CA GLY A 138 -14.29 -6.95 -2.17
C GLY A 138 -14.00 -8.23 -1.38
N VAL A 139 -13.27 -8.12 -0.26
CA VAL A 139 -13.04 -9.28 0.63
C VAL A 139 -14.31 -9.69 1.36
N LEU A 140 -15.13 -8.73 1.82
CA LEU A 140 -16.40 -9.00 2.48
C LEU A 140 -17.42 -9.63 1.53
N ASP A 141 -17.51 -9.13 0.30
CA ASP A 141 -18.42 -9.64 -0.74
C ASP A 141 -18.09 -11.09 -1.13
N GLY A 142 -16.80 -11.44 -1.15
CA GLY A 142 -16.35 -12.80 -1.43
C GLY A 142 -16.32 -13.75 -0.23
N ALA A 143 -16.69 -13.30 0.98
CA ALA A 143 -16.63 -14.13 2.17
C ALA A 143 -17.96 -14.85 2.43
N ASP A 144 -17.93 -16.18 2.54
CA ASP A 144 -19.12 -16.98 2.88
C ASP A 144 -19.68 -16.62 4.26
N GLN A 145 -18.78 -16.31 5.21
CA GLN A 145 -19.11 -15.85 6.56
C GLN A 145 -18.07 -14.83 7.05
N VAL A 146 -18.55 -13.81 7.76
CA VAL A 146 -17.67 -12.81 8.40
C VAL A 146 -17.15 -13.39 9.72
N GLY A 147 -16.00 -14.06 9.64
CA GLY A 147 -15.32 -14.61 10.81
C GLY A 147 -14.63 -13.55 11.66
N GLU A 148 -14.35 -13.91 12.92
CA GLU A 148 -13.68 -13.03 13.90
C GLU A 148 -12.37 -12.44 13.36
N ASN A 149 -11.53 -13.24 12.71
CA ASN A 149 -10.25 -12.77 12.15
C ASN A 149 -10.42 -11.62 11.15
N LEU A 150 -11.47 -11.65 10.33
CA LEU A 150 -11.75 -10.58 9.37
C LEU A 150 -12.20 -9.32 10.11
N VAL A 151 -13.07 -9.46 11.11
CA VAL A 151 -13.50 -8.35 11.97
C VAL A 151 -12.29 -7.71 12.64
N VAL A 152 -11.43 -8.48 13.31
CA VAL A 152 -10.23 -7.95 13.98
C VAL A 152 -9.24 -7.34 12.99
N ALA A 153 -9.26 -7.72 11.71
CA ALA A 153 -8.40 -7.10 10.69
C ALA A 153 -8.85 -5.68 10.29
N ILE A 154 -10.16 -5.39 10.34
CA ILE A 154 -10.73 -4.15 9.80
C ILE A 154 -11.36 -3.22 10.84
N ILE A 155 -11.81 -3.74 11.99
CA ILE A 155 -12.66 -3.02 12.94
C ILE A 155 -12.02 -1.74 13.46
N LYS A 156 -10.73 -1.76 13.80
CA LYS A 156 -10.01 -0.60 14.31
C LYS A 156 -10.02 0.56 13.31
N THR A 157 -9.64 0.27 12.06
CA THR A 157 -9.61 1.24 10.97
C THR A 157 -10.99 1.76 10.66
N LEU A 158 -12.00 0.88 10.63
CA LEU A 158 -13.39 1.26 10.37
C LEU A 158 -13.95 2.18 11.46
N VAL A 159 -13.78 1.84 12.74
CA VAL A 159 -14.27 2.66 13.85
C VAL A 159 -13.64 4.04 13.82
N LYS A 160 -12.33 4.14 13.55
CA LYS A 160 -11.68 5.44 13.37
C LYS A 160 -12.24 6.22 12.19
N GLY A 161 -12.42 5.57 11.04
CA GLY A 161 -12.97 6.21 9.85
C GLY A 161 -14.41 6.70 10.03
N LEU A 162 -15.23 6.00 10.83
CA LEU A 162 -16.60 6.40 11.17
C LEU A 162 -16.68 7.50 12.23
N SER A 163 -15.62 7.67 13.03
CA SER A 163 -15.56 8.66 14.13
C SER A 163 -14.83 9.95 13.74
N SER A 164 -14.35 10.05 12.49
CA SER A 164 -13.62 11.20 11.93
C SER A 164 -14.57 12.14 11.20
#